data_AF-A0AAE5WHW9-F1
#
_entry.id   AF-A0AAE5WHW9-F1
#
_cell.length_a   1.000
_cell.length_b   1.000
_cell.length_c   1.000
_cell.angle_alpha   90.00
_cell.angle_beta   90.00
_cell.angle_gamma   90.00
#
_symmetry.space_group_name_H-M   'P 1'
#
loop_
_entity.id
_entity.type
_entity.pdbx_description
1 polymer ?
#
loop_
_entity_poly.entity_id
_entity_poly.type
_entity_poly.pdbx_seq_one_letter_code
_entity_poly.pdbx_strand_id
1 'polypeptide(L)' 'MCNACSIPSVPQPRPILCPQSNECGGFSSQIRTNGELVKAYIQANQKLRLCVMENDALKKCITEFNQQEKQ' A
#
# COMPACT_ATOMS: atom_id res chain seq x y z
N MET A 1 -46.72 -25.15 4.06
CA MET A 1 -45.81 -24.77 2.97
C MET A 1 -44.68 -23.97 3.58
N CYS A 2 -43.46 -24.50 3.49
CA CYS A 2 -42.27 -23.98 4.18
C CYS A 2 -41.77 -22.69 3.53
N ASN A 3 -41.84 -21.57 4.26
CA ASN A 3 -41.08 -20.37 3.93
C ASN A 3 -39.76 -20.39 4.72
N ALA A 4 -38.75 -21.07 4.18
CA ALA A 4 -37.38 -21.00 4.66
C ALA A 4 -36.50 -20.32 3.59
N CYS A 5 -36.68 -19.01 3.43
CA CYS A 5 -35.70 -18.19 2.72
C CYS A 5 -34.65 -17.74 3.75
N SER A 6 -33.60 -18.54 3.92
CA SER A 6 -32.39 -18.08 4.61
C SER A 6 -31.77 -17.00 3.73
N ILE A 7 -31.93 -15.73 4.10
CA ILE A 7 -31.21 -14.63 3.49
C ILE A 7 -29.73 -14.89 3.76
N PRO A 8 -28.87 -15.10 2.74
CA PRO A 8 -27.44 -15.17 2.99
C PRO A 8 -27.03 -13.82 3.56
N SER A 9 -26.57 -13.83 4.82
CA SER A 9 -26.01 -12.62 5.44
C SER A 9 -24.86 -12.16 4.55
N VAL A 10 -25.07 -11.03 3.86
CA VAL A 10 -24.00 -10.39 3.10
C VAL A 10 -22.86 -10.15 4.09
N PRO A 11 -21.66 -10.70 3.86
CA PRO A 11 -20.54 -10.48 4.77
C PRO A 11 -20.31 -8.97 4.86
N GLN A 12 -20.49 -8.39 6.05
CA GLN A 12 -20.11 -6.99 6.25
C GLN A 12 -18.60 -6.88 6.03
N PRO A 13 -18.13 -5.97 5.15
CA PRO A 13 -16.72 -5.79 4.93
C PRO A 13 -16.04 -5.41 6.24
N ARG A 14 -14.96 -6.10 6.58
CA ARG A 14 -14.20 -5.78 7.80
C ARG A 14 -13.20 -4.67 7.48
N PRO A 15 -12.96 -3.72 8.40
CA PRO A 15 -11.97 -2.69 8.17
C PRO A 15 -10.59 -3.30 7.92
N ILE A 16 -9.89 -2.78 6.92
CA ILE A 16 -8.53 -3.19 6.59
C ILE A 16 -7.59 -2.64 7.67
N LEU A 17 -6.84 -3.53 8.32
CA LEU A 17 -5.79 -3.21 9.27
C LEU A 17 -4.43 -3.44 8.59
N CYS A 18 -3.72 -2.36 8.28
CA CYS A 18 -2.36 -2.46 7.73
C CYS A 18 -1.30 -2.20 8.80
N PRO A 19 -0.27 -3.05 8.88
CA PRO A 19 0.89 -2.76 9.72
C PRO A 19 1.52 -1.44 9.27
N GLN A 20 1.81 -0.58 10.24
CA GLN A 20 2.45 0.69 9.96
C GLN A 20 3.93 0.45 9.68
N SER A 21 4.39 0.81 8.49
CA SER A 21 5.82 0.91 8.16
C SER A 21 6.12 2.34 7.78
N ASN A 22 7.18 2.87 8.36
CA ASN A 22 7.68 4.22 8.09
C ASN A 22 8.80 4.19 7.05
N GLU A 23 9.16 2.99 6.57
CA GLU A 23 10.34 2.77 5.75
C GLU A 23 9.97 2.13 4.41
N CYS A 24 10.58 2.67 3.35
CA CYS A 24 10.66 2.03 2.05
C CYS A 24 11.74 0.95 2.07
N GLY A 25 11.58 -0.10 1.26
CA GLY A 25 12.59 -1.16 1.14
C GLY A 25 13.97 -0.60 0.79
N GLY A 26 15.02 -1.21 1.35
CA GLY A 26 16.40 -0.78 1.15
C GLY A 26 16.82 -0.82 -0.33
N PHE A 27 17.61 0.18 -0.74
CA PHE A 27 18.26 0.19 -2.05
C PHE A 27 19.73 -0.17 -1.89
N SER A 28 20.19 -1.14 -2.67
CA SER A 28 21.60 -1.53 -2.73
C SER A 28 22.08 -1.54 -4.17
N SER A 29 23.27 -0.97 -4.40
CA SER A 29 23.95 -0.96 -5.69
C SER A 29 25.46 -1.09 -5.47
N GLN A 30 26.14 -1.83 -6.32
CA GLN A 30 27.60 -1.89 -6.30
C GLN A 30 28.17 -0.64 -6.98
N ILE A 31 28.89 0.20 -6.22
CA ILE A 31 29.46 1.46 -6.69
C ILE A 31 30.99 1.36 -6.65
N ARG A 32 31.64 1.50 -7.81
CA ARG A 32 33.11 1.46 -7.96
C ARG A 32 33.67 2.72 -8.58
N THR A 33 32.82 3.51 -9.23
CA THR A 33 33.18 4.75 -9.94
C THR A 33 32.20 5.88 -9.62
N ASN A 34 32.63 7.12 -9.82
CA ASN A 34 31.77 8.29 -9.66
C ASN A 34 30.58 8.27 -10.64
N GLY A 35 30.77 7.71 -11.84
CA GLY A 35 29.68 7.54 -12.81
C GLY A 35 28.61 6.57 -12.33
N GLU A 36 29.00 5.47 -11.68
CA GLU A 36 28.06 4.54 -11.05
C GLU A 36 27.36 5.16 -9.84
N LEU A 37 28.06 6.00 -9.07
CA LEU A 37 27.46 6.73 -7.94
C LEU A 37 26.30 7.62 -8.41
N VAL A 38 26.50 8.40 -9.47
CA VAL A 38 25.44 9.27 -10.02
C VAL A 38 24.25 8.44 -10.51
N LYS A 39 24.51 7.33 -11.20
CA LYS A 39 23.43 6.44 -11.68
C LYS A 39 22.66 5.81 -10.51
N ALA A 40 23.37 5.29 -9.51
CA ALA A 40 22.78 4.70 -8.31
C ALA A 40 21.92 5.73 -7.55
N TYR A 41 22.40 6.97 -7.43
CA TYR A 41 21.67 8.06 -6.79
C TYR A 41 20.37 8.40 -7.53
N ILE A 42 20.40 8.48 -8.86
CA ILE A 42 19.20 8.74 -9.67
C ILE A 42 18.19 7.60 -9.50
N GLN A 43 18.65 6.35 -9.56
CA GLN A 43 17.80 5.17 -9.38
C GLN A 43 17.18 5.09 -7.99
N ALA A 44 17.97 5.35 -6.94
CA ALA A 44 17.49 5.38 -5.56
C ALA A 44 16.39 6.43 -5.39
N ASN A 45 16.59 7.63 -5.94
CA ASN A 45 15.58 8.69 -5.89
C ASN A 45 14.29 8.33 -6.62
N GLN A 46 14.39 7.72 -7.80
CA GLN A 46 13.21 7.28 -8.55
C GLN A 46 12.41 6.23 -7.76
N LYS A 47 13.09 5.23 -7.19
CA LYS A 47 12.45 4.21 -6.35
C LYS A 47 11.82 4.79 -5.09
N LEU A 48 12.50 5.73 -4.44
CA LEU A 48 11.96 6.42 -3.26
C LEU A 48 10.68 7.17 -3.60
N ARG A 49 10.68 7.93 -4.70
CA ARG A 49 9.48 8.66 -5.16
C ARG A 49 8.32 7.71 -5.44
N LEU A 50 8.58 6.59 -6.11
CA LEU A 50 7.56 5.58 -6.38
C LEU A 50 6.98 5.01 -5.07
N CYS A 51 7.86 4.61 -4.14
CA CYS A 51 7.44 4.07 -2.85
C CYS A 51 6.54 5.05 -2.08
N VAL A 52 6.91 6.33 -2.02
CA VAL A 52 6.10 7.35 -1.33
C VAL A 52 4.72 7.48 -1.99
N MET A 53 4.67 7.58 -3.32
CA MET A 53 3.40 7.68 -4.04
C MET A 53 2.50 6.45 -3.83
N GLU A 54 3.05 5.24 -3.89
CA GLU A 54 2.30 4.00 -3.66
C GLU A 54 1.81 3.90 -2.22
N ASN A 55 2.64 4.29 -1.24
CA ASN A 55 2.27 4.28 0.16
C ASN A 55 1.12 5.26 0.46
N ASP A 56 1.19 6.47 -0.08
CA ASP A 56 0.14 7.48 0.08
C ASP A 56 -1.16 7.06 -0.61
N ALA A 57 -1.08 6.50 -1.82
CA ALA A 57 -2.24 5.98 -2.54
C ALA A 57 -2.92 4.84 -1.77
N LEU A 58 -2.12 3.91 -1.22
CA LEU A 58 -2.63 2.80 -0.42
C LEU A 58 -3.31 3.29 0.87
N LYS A 59 -2.67 4.22 1.59
CA LYS A 59 -3.25 4.85 2.80
C LYS A 59 -4.58 5.52 2.50
N LYS A 60 -4.67 6.26 1.39
CA LYS A 60 -5.90 6.90 0.94
C LYS A 60 -6.99 5.87 0.66
N CYS A 61 -6.68 4.84 -0.13
CA CYS A 61 -7.61 3.76 -0.46
C CYS A 61 -8.17 3.07 0.80
N ILE A 62 -7.30 2.71 1.75
CA ILE A 62 -7.70 2.08 3.02
C ILE A 62 -8.59 3.02 3.84
N THR A 63 -8.22 4.31 3.91
CA THR A 63 -8.99 5.30 4.66
C THR A 63 -10.39 5.46 4.09
N GLU A 64 -10.51 5.57 2.76
CA GLU A 64 -11.78 5.67 2.07
C GLU A 64 -12.64 4.42 2.27
N PHE A 65 -12.07 3.23 2.13
CA PHE A 65 -12.76 1.96 2.36
C PHE A 65 -13.27 1.85 3.82
N ASN A 66 -12.41 2.11 4.80
CA ASN A 66 -12.76 2.02 6.21
C ASN A 66 -13.76 3.11 6.66
N GLN A 67 -13.88 4.22 5.93
CA GLN A 67 -14.89 5.25 6.19
C GLN A 67 -16.25 4.90 5.60
N GLN A 68 -16.29 4.22 4.45
CA GLN A 68 -17.54 3.72 3.86
C GLN A 68 -18.24 2.71 4.78
N GLU A 69 -17.49 1.93 5.57
CA GLU A 69 -18.03 1.00 6.58
C GLU A 69 -18.60 1.67 7.85
N LYS A 70 -18.41 2.99 8.03
CA LYS A 70 -18.92 3.73 9.20
C LYS A 70 -20.27 4.40 8.96
N GLN A 71 -20.81 4.32 7.74
CA GLN A 71 -22.13 4.84 7.36
C GLN A 71 -23.13 3.69 7.17
#